data_AF-C3KQ93-F1
#
_entry.id   AF-C3KQ93-F1
#
_cell.length_a   1.000
_cell.length_b   1.000
_cell.length_c   1.000
_cell.angle_alpha   90.00
_cell.angle_beta   90.00
_cell.angle_gamma   90.00
#
_symmetry.space_group_name_H-M   'P 1'
#
loop_
_entity.id
_entity.type
_entity.pdbx_description
1 polymer ?
#
loop_
_entity_poly.entity_id
_entity_poly.type
_entity_poly.pdbx_seq_one_letter_code
_entity_poly.pdbx_strand_id
1 'polypeptide(L)'
;MGSAISLRSDFDGNRLRLLARQTKDASQARRLEALASIYDGGSRADAARLGSVTVQIVRDWVVRFNRRGPDGLINGKAPGKPTLLNDDQRAALAQAIEPAPHPIWMASCAGVCVT
;
A
#
# COMPACT_ATOMS: atom_id res chain seq x y z
N MET A 1 0.47 14.43 -28.20
CA MET A 1 0.59 15.03 -26.85
C MET A 1 -0.66 14.67 -26.06
N GLY A 2 -0.53 14.03 -24.90
CA GLY A 2 -1.69 13.63 -24.10
C GLY A 2 -2.31 14.84 -23.40
N SER A 3 -3.64 14.99 -23.45
CA SER A 3 -4.35 16.06 -22.76
C SER A 3 -4.04 16.06 -21.26
N ALA A 4 -4.02 17.25 -20.68
CA ALA A 4 -3.90 17.44 -19.24
C ALA A 4 -5.19 16.95 -18.56
N ILE A 5 -5.07 16.02 -17.62
CA ILE A 5 -6.21 15.53 -16.84
C ILE A 5 -6.59 16.61 -15.83
N SER A 6 -7.75 17.24 -16.00
CA SER A 6 -8.25 18.26 -15.07
C SER A 6 -8.57 17.66 -13.71
N LEU A 7 -8.36 18.45 -12.66
CA LEU A 7 -8.84 18.12 -11.31
C LEU A 7 -10.37 18.22 -11.26
N ARG A 8 -11.01 17.38 -10.44
CA ARG A 8 -12.45 17.46 -10.15
C ARG A 8 -12.83 18.84 -9.59
N SER A 9 -14.03 19.33 -9.90
CA SER A 9 -14.44 20.72 -9.63
C SER A 9 -15.15 20.95 -8.29
N ASP A 10 -15.43 19.90 -7.54
CA ASP A 10 -16.11 19.93 -6.23
C ASP A 10 -15.15 20.16 -5.05
N PHE A 11 -13.86 20.36 -5.34
CA PHE A 11 -12.82 20.75 -4.38
C PHE A 11 -12.15 22.04 -4.82
N ASP A 12 -11.54 22.72 -3.86
CA ASP A 12 -10.71 23.91 -4.05
C ASP A 12 -9.41 23.81 -3.24
N GLY A 13 -8.49 24.75 -3.47
CA GLY A 13 -7.20 24.80 -2.78
C GLY A 13 -7.34 24.96 -1.26
N ASN A 14 -8.30 25.76 -0.79
CA ASN A 14 -8.53 26.00 0.64
C ASN A 14 -8.96 24.73 1.37
N ARG A 15 -9.89 23.96 0.80
CA ARG A 15 -10.35 22.69 1.36
C ARG A 15 -9.22 21.67 1.40
N LEU A 16 -8.35 21.62 0.39
CA LEU A 16 -7.18 20.75 0.42
C LEU A 16 -6.17 21.13 1.49
N ARG A 17 -5.88 22.43 1.66
CA ARG A 17 -5.00 22.93 2.74
C ARG A 17 -5.58 22.62 4.12
N LEU A 18 -6.90 22.72 4.29
CA LEU A 18 -7.56 22.32 5.54
C LEU A 18 -7.37 20.82 5.82
N LEU A 19 -7.59 19.97 4.83
CA LEU A 19 -7.37 18.52 4.95
C LEU A 19 -5.90 18.18 5.22
N ALA A 20 -4.96 18.90 4.60
CA ALA A 20 -3.53 18.73 4.82
C ALA A 20 -3.13 19.01 6.27
N ARG A 21 -3.78 19.99 6.92
CA ARG A 21 -3.57 20.29 8.35
C ARG A 21 -4.21 19.28 9.30
N GLN A 22 -5.28 18.60 8.85
CA GLN A 22 -6.03 17.65 9.68
C GLN A 22 -5.50 16.22 9.59
N THR A 23 -4.83 15.86 8.48
CA THR A 23 -4.32 14.51 8.30
C THR A 23 -3.12 14.21 9.22
N LYS A 24 -3.03 12.97 9.67
CA LYS A 24 -1.88 12.43 10.41
C LYS A 24 -0.82 11.82 9.48
N ASP A 25 -1.15 11.61 8.20
CA ASP A 25 -0.21 11.09 7.21
C ASP A 25 0.54 12.26 6.53
N ALA A 26 1.81 12.42 6.89
CA ALA A 26 2.67 13.45 6.33
C ALA A 26 2.84 13.35 4.79
N SER A 27 2.78 12.14 4.23
CA SER A 27 2.82 11.95 2.78
C SER A 27 1.54 12.44 2.14
N GLN A 28 0.39 12.17 2.75
CA GLN A 28 -0.90 12.68 2.29
C GLN A 28 -0.93 14.21 2.37
N ALA A 29 -0.47 14.81 3.48
CA ALA A 29 -0.41 16.26 3.64
C ALA A 29 0.37 16.94 2.51
N ARG A 30 1.57 16.44 2.17
CA ARG A 30 2.39 16.98 1.08
C ARG A 30 1.69 16.88 -0.28
N ARG A 31 1.00 15.76 -0.53
CA ARG A 31 0.25 15.53 -1.78
C ARG A 31 -0.95 16.48 -1.89
N LEU A 32 -1.65 16.72 -0.78
CA LEU A 32 -2.77 17.65 -0.72
C LEU A 32 -2.31 19.10 -0.99
N GLU A 33 -1.20 19.55 -0.40
CA GLU A 33 -0.61 20.88 -0.68
C GLU A 33 -0.16 21.01 -2.15
N ALA A 34 0.44 19.97 -2.71
CA ALA A 34 0.83 19.97 -4.12
C ALA A 34 -0.37 20.06 -5.08
N LEU A 35 -1.51 19.44 -4.75
CA LEU A 35 -2.74 19.60 -5.55
C LEU A 35 -3.43 20.94 -5.29
N ALA A 36 -3.34 21.48 -4.07
CA ALA A 36 -3.87 22.81 -3.74
C ALA A 36 -3.22 23.88 -4.61
N SER A 37 -1.91 23.81 -4.84
CA SER A 37 -1.23 24.77 -5.73
C SER A 37 -1.75 24.73 -7.18
N ILE A 38 -2.26 23.58 -7.65
CA ILE A 38 -2.86 23.47 -8.99
C ILE A 38 -4.24 24.14 -9.01
N TYR A 39 -5.04 23.99 -7.95
CA TYR A 39 -6.30 24.71 -7.82
C TYR A 39 -6.09 26.23 -7.75
N ASP A 40 -4.99 26.68 -7.15
CA ASP A 40 -4.58 28.08 -7.09
C ASP A 40 -4.05 28.62 -8.44
N GLY A 41 -4.10 27.81 -9.51
CA GLY A 41 -3.65 28.19 -10.86
C GLY A 41 -2.18 27.87 -11.16
N GLY A 42 -1.46 27.26 -10.22
CA GLY A 42 -0.07 26.85 -10.39
C GLY A 42 0.09 25.72 -11.43
N SER A 43 1.28 25.63 -12.01
CA SER A 43 1.57 24.60 -13.00
C SER A 43 1.78 23.23 -12.34
N ARG A 44 1.65 22.14 -13.12
CA ARG A 44 2.02 20.80 -12.65
C ARG A 44 3.51 20.67 -12.32
N ALA A 45 4.35 21.54 -12.89
CA ALA A 45 5.77 21.61 -12.55
C ALA A 45 5.99 22.26 -11.18
N ASP A 46 5.21 23.28 -10.81
CA ASP A 46 5.22 23.85 -9.46
C ASP A 46 4.78 22.83 -8.42
N ALA A 47 3.67 22.13 -8.69
CA ALA A 47 3.18 21.05 -7.84
C ALA A 47 4.22 19.92 -7.67
N ALA A 48 4.94 19.58 -8.74
CA ALA A 48 6.01 18.59 -8.72
C ALA A 48 7.18 19.03 -7.81
N ARG A 49 7.56 20.31 -7.87
CA ARG A 49 8.57 20.90 -6.96
C ARG A 49 8.11 20.84 -5.50
N LEU A 50 6.88 21.26 -5.20
CA LEU A 50 6.31 21.21 -3.85
C LEU A 50 6.22 19.76 -3.32
N GLY A 51 5.86 18.83 -4.19
CA GLY A 51 5.81 17.40 -3.87
C GLY A 51 7.17 16.71 -3.81
N SER A 52 8.25 17.35 -4.27
CA SER A 52 9.57 16.74 -4.52
C SER A 52 9.47 15.46 -5.36
N VAL A 53 8.65 15.51 -6.41
CA VAL A 53 8.37 14.38 -7.31
C VAL A 53 8.41 14.81 -8.77
N THR A 54 8.24 13.87 -9.69
CA THR A 54 8.11 14.17 -11.12
C THR A 54 6.69 14.63 -11.47
N VAL A 55 6.54 15.34 -12.58
CA VAL A 55 5.23 15.74 -13.13
C VAL A 55 4.33 14.52 -13.41
N GLN A 56 4.93 13.37 -13.75
CA GLN A 56 4.19 12.13 -13.98
C GLN A 56 3.58 11.58 -12.69
N ILE A 57 4.26 11.70 -11.56
CA ILE A 57 3.72 11.32 -10.26
C ILE A 57 2.58 12.26 -9.86
N VAL A 58 2.71 13.56 -10.12
CA VAL A 58 1.60 14.51 -9.91
C VAL A 58 0.37 14.13 -10.77
N ARG A 59 0.58 13.71 -12.02
CA ARG A 59 -0.50 13.21 -12.88
C ARG A 59 -1.19 11.97 -12.28
N ASP A 60 -0.42 11.02 -11.75
CA ASP A 60 -0.99 9.85 -11.06
C ASP A 60 -1.76 10.24 -9.80
N TRP A 61 -1.28 11.20 -9.02
CA TRP A 61 -2.03 11.76 -7.88
C TRP A 61 -3.36 12.37 -8.32
N VAL A 62 -3.38 13.16 -9.39
CA VAL A 62 -4.63 13.74 -9.95
C VAL A 62 -5.60 12.63 -10.35
N VAL A 63 -5.14 11.58 -11.03
CA VAL A 63 -5.97 10.43 -11.42
C VAL A 63 -6.57 9.74 -10.20
N ARG A 64 -5.75 9.45 -9.18
CA ARG A 64 -6.22 8.78 -7.96
C ARG A 64 -7.16 9.65 -7.14
N PHE A 65 -6.88 10.95 -7.06
CA PHE A 65 -7.70 11.94 -6.38
C PHE A 65 -9.05 12.12 -7.06
N ASN A 66 -9.08 12.22 -8.38
CA ASN A 66 -10.34 12.30 -9.13
C ASN A 66 -11.22 11.07 -8.89
N ARG A 67 -10.62 9.88 -8.79
CA ARG A 67 -11.36 8.62 -8.56
C ARG A 67 -11.83 8.42 -7.11
N ARG A 68 -11.01 8.77 -6.13
CA ARG A 68 -11.22 8.38 -4.70
C ARG A 68 -11.23 9.56 -3.72
N GLY A 69 -11.10 10.78 -4.20
CA GLY A 69 -10.95 11.97 -3.37
C GLY A 69 -9.64 11.98 -2.56
N PRO A 70 -9.61 12.66 -1.41
CA PRO A 70 -8.43 12.78 -0.54
C PRO A 70 -7.84 11.43 -0.11
N ASP A 71 -8.67 10.40 0.07
CA ASP A 71 -8.23 9.05 0.45
C ASP A 71 -7.42 8.37 -0.67
N GLY A 72 -7.63 8.80 -1.92
CA GLY A 72 -6.83 8.36 -3.06
C GLY A 72 -5.35 8.75 -2.98
N LEU A 73 -5.01 9.69 -2.09
CA LEU A 73 -3.66 10.18 -1.83
C LEU A 73 -2.98 9.51 -0.63
N ILE A 74 -3.67 8.61 0.07
CA ILE A 74 -3.07 7.75 1.09
C ILE A 74 -2.40 6.57 0.39
N ASN A 75 -1.24 6.15 0.89
CA ASN A 75 -0.64 4.91 0.42
C ASN A 75 -1.55 3.74 0.81
N GLY A 76 -2.20 3.12 -0.17
CA GLY A 76 -2.88 1.86 0.06
C GLY A 76 -1.88 0.77 0.43
N LYS A 77 -2.29 -0.16 1.30
CA LYS A 77 -1.53 -1.38 1.54
C LYS A 77 -1.33 -2.06 0.19
N ALA A 78 -0.08 -2.30 -0.22
CA ALA A 78 0.18 -3.07 -1.42
C ALA A 78 -0.53 -4.43 -1.29
N PRO A 79 -1.21 -4.93 -2.34
CA PRO A 79 -1.58 -6.33 -2.34
C PRO A 79 -0.27 -7.08 -2.15
N GLY A 80 -0.13 -7.81 -1.04
CA GLY A 80 1.12 -8.48 -0.70
C GLY A 80 1.56 -9.43 -1.82
N LYS A 81 2.74 -10.03 -1.68
CA LYS A 81 3.16 -11.09 -2.60
C LYS A 81 2.04 -12.14 -2.68
N PRO A 82 1.54 -12.50 -3.88
CA PRO A 82 0.56 -13.56 -4.01
C PRO A 82 1.10 -14.82 -3.32
N THR A 83 0.24 -15.54 -2.60
CA THR A 83 0.67 -16.70 -1.83
C THR A 83 1.27 -17.74 -2.78
N LEU A 84 2.44 -18.27 -2.42
CA LEU A 84 3.17 -19.20 -3.28
C LEU A 84 2.45 -20.55 -3.41
N LEU A 85 1.60 -20.88 -2.43
CA LEU A 85 0.82 -22.10 -2.38
C LEU A 85 -0.65 -21.77 -2.69
N ASN A 86 -1.25 -22.51 -3.63
CA ASN A 86 -2.69 -22.53 -3.80
C ASN A 86 -3.35 -23.40 -2.71
N ASP A 87 -4.68 -23.44 -2.67
CA ASP A 87 -5.41 -24.12 -1.59
C ASP A 87 -5.21 -25.64 -1.59
N ASP A 88 -5.08 -26.24 -2.78
CA ASP A 88 -4.75 -27.66 -2.92
C ASP A 88 -3.36 -27.99 -2.37
N GLN A 89 -2.38 -27.13 -2.65
CA GLN A 89 -1.02 -27.26 -2.12
C GLN A 89 -0.97 -27.02 -0.61
N ARG A 90 -1.81 -26.13 -0.08
CA ARG A 90 -1.96 -25.95 1.38
C ARG A 90 -2.59 -27.19 2.04
N ALA A 91 -3.60 -27.78 1.42
CA ALA A 91 -4.21 -29.01 1.90
C ALA A 91 -3.25 -30.21 1.84
N ALA A 92 -2.44 -30.31 0.78
CA ALA A 92 -1.42 -31.34 0.65
C ALA A 92 -0.29 -31.14 1.69
N LEU A 93 0.13 -29.90 1.93
CA LEU A 93 1.13 -29.58 2.94
C LEU A 93 0.61 -29.86 4.37
N ALA A 94 -0.65 -29.54 4.66
CA ALA A 94 -1.27 -29.85 5.95
C ALA A 94 -1.28 -31.37 6.23
N GLN A 95 -1.62 -32.18 5.22
CA GLN A 95 -1.56 -33.64 5.32
C GLN A 95 -0.14 -34.18 5.52
N ALA A 96 0.86 -33.52 4.92
CA ALA A 96 2.27 -33.91 5.07
C ALA A 96 2.88 -33.50 6.43
N ILE A 97 2.28 -32.52 7.12
CA ILE A 97 2.71 -32.02 8.43
C ILE A 97 2.07 -32.82 9.58
N GLU A 98 1.03 -33.61 9.31
CA GLU A 98 0.47 -34.54 10.29
C GLU A 98 1.61 -35.41 10.87
N PRO A 99 1.77 -35.48 12.20
CA PRO A 99 2.90 -36.18 12.80
C PRO A 99 2.88 -37.64 12.35
N ALA A 100 3.90 -38.03 11.59
CA ALA A 100 4.20 -39.44 11.37
C ALA A 100 4.32 -40.13 12.74
N PRO A 101 3.82 -41.38 12.89
CA PRO A 101 4.02 -42.14 14.12
C PRO A 101 5.51 -42.12 14.48
N HIS A 102 5.80 -41.77 15.73
CA HIS A 102 7.16 -41.53 16.22
C HIS A 102 8.10 -42.63 15.74
N PRO A 103 9.25 -42.27 15.14
CA PRO A 103 10.12 -43.28 14.58
C PRO A 103 10.70 -44.16 15.69
N ILE A 104 10.69 -45.47 15.44
CA ILE A 104 11.06 -46.54 16.39
C ILE A 104 12.46 -46.39 17.03
N TRP A 105 13.34 -45.53 16.49
CA TRP A 105 14.64 -45.25 17.09
C TRP A 105 14.57 -44.41 18.38
N MET A 106 13.42 -43.79 18.69
CA MET A 106 13.20 -43.13 19.99
C MET A 106 12.82 -44.11 21.12
N ALA A 107 12.51 -45.39 20.83
CA ALA A 107 12.09 -46.36 21.85
C ALA A 107 13.25 -47.11 22.54
N SER A 108 14.51 -46.89 22.13
CA SER A 108 15.66 -47.64 22.65
C SER A 108 16.43 -46.88 23.74
N CYS A 109 15.78 -46.63 24.89
CA CYS A 109 16.50 -46.18 26.10
C CYS A 109 15.97 -46.77 27.42
N ALA A 110 15.04 -47.72 27.40
CA ALA A 110 14.58 -48.39 28.62
C ALA A 110 14.98 -49.87 28.60
N GLY A 111 16.12 -50.21 29.24
CA GLY A 111 16.37 -51.59 29.61
C GLY A 111 17.82 -52.06 29.63
N VAL A 112 18.70 -51.43 30.42
CA VAL A 112 19.78 -52.18 31.10
C VAL A 112 19.90 -51.64 32.54
N CYS A 113 18.98 -52.06 33.40
CA CYS A 113 19.31 -52.37 34.78
C CYS A 113 19.23 -53.89 34.90
N VAL A 114 20.36 -54.58 35.03
CA VAL A 114 20.37 -55.88 35.71
C VAL A 114 21.75 -56.12 36.36
N THR A 115 21.67 -56.28 37.68
CA THR A 115 22.57 -56.87 38.69
C THR A 115 24.04 -56.45 38.77
#